data_AF-A0A358GFF4-F1
#
_entry.id   AF-A0A358GFF4-F1
#
_cell.length_a   1.000
_cell.length_b   1.000
_cell.length_c   1.000
_cell.angle_alpha   90.00
_cell.angle_beta   90.00
_cell.angle_gamma   90.00
#
_symmetry.space_group_name_H-M   'P 1'
#
loop_
_entity.id
_entity.type
_entity.pdbx_description
1 polymer ?
#
loop_
_entity_poly.entity_id
_entity_poly.type
_entity_poly.pdbx_seq_one_letter_code
_entity_poly.pdbx_strand_id
1 'polypeptide(L)' 'MAISPQVIQLIDQKLAPLIRTGCHIDQIKMVCAAGTEMVEQGSVQTGFGVLRVEPSNFMPRGRSYLIEDRYQGFAWVR' A
#
# COMPACT_ATOMS: atom_id res chain seq x y z
N MET A 1 -13.10 -12.66 0.66
CA MET A 1 -13.53 -11.66 -0.33
C MET A 1 -12.29 -11.08 -0.99
N ALA A 2 -12.28 -10.92 -2.31
CA ALA A 2 -11.13 -10.40 -3.05
C ALA A 2 -11.16 -8.87 -3.09
N ILE A 3 -10.01 -8.21 -2.95
CA ILE A 3 -9.88 -6.76 -3.12
C ILE A 3 -10.34 -6.39 -4.54
N SER A 4 -11.09 -5.29 -4.68
CA SER A 4 -11.61 -4.90 -5.99
C SER A 4 -10.47 -4.58 -6.97
N PRO A 5 -10.58 -4.95 -8.25
CA PRO A 5 -9.55 -4.65 -9.25
C PRO A 5 -9.22 -3.16 -9.38
N GLN A 6 -10.22 -2.29 -9.14
CA GLN A 6 -10.05 -0.83 -9.16
C GLN A 6 -9.10 -0.35 -8.06
N VAL A 7 -9.18 -0.95 -6.86
CA VAL A 7 -8.28 -0.63 -5.75
C VAL A 7 -6.85 -1.07 -6.07
N ILE A 8 -6.67 -2.25 -6.68
CA ILE A 8 -5.35 -2.73 -7.11
C ILE A 8 -4.74 -1.78 -8.14
N GLN A 9 -5.52 -1.34 -9.14
CA GLN A 9 -5.06 -0.36 -10.12
C GLN A 9 -4.65 0.97 -9.49
N LEU A 10 -5.40 1.46 -8.50
CA LEU A 10 -5.05 2.68 -7.77
C LEU A 10 -3.71 2.51 -7.03
N ILE A 11 -3.52 1.38 -6.35
CA ILE A 11 -2.27 1.06 -5.65
C ILE A 11 -1.10 1.01 -6.64
N ASP A 12 -1.26 0.33 -7.77
CA ASP A 12 -0.25 0.26 -8.83
C ASP A 12 0.13 1.66 -9.35
N GLN A 13 -0.85 2.53 -9.57
CA GLN A 13 -0.60 3.91 -9.99
C GLN A 13 0.22 4.71 -8.96
N LYS A 14 0.00 4.47 -7.67
CA LYS A 14 0.74 5.14 -6.59
C LYS A 14 2.09 4.49 -6.29
N LEU A 15 2.25 3.19 -6.55
CA LEU A 15 3.53 2.48 -6.46
C LEU A 15 4.48 2.86 -7.59
N ALA A 16 3.96 3.01 -8.81
CA ALA A 16 4.77 3.32 -10.00
C ALA A 16 5.80 4.45 -9.81
N PRO A 17 5.46 5.63 -9.24
CA PRO A 17 6.47 6.67 -9.01
C PRO A 17 7.52 6.26 -7.96
N LEU A 18 7.15 5.56 -6.89
CA LEU A 18 8.08 5.10 -5.86
C LEU A 18 9.09 4.10 -6.44
N ILE A 19 8.61 3.14 -7.24
CA ILE A 19 9.48 2.18 -7.92
C ILE A 19 10.39 2.89 -8.91
N ARG A 20 9.88 3.85 -9.69
CA ARG A 20 10.69 4.64 -10.64
C ARG A 20 11.77 5.49 -9.96
N THR A 21 11.54 5.95 -8.73
CA THR A 21 12.55 6.67 -7.94
C THR A 21 13.61 5.74 -7.32
N GLY A 22 13.50 4.43 -7.53
CA GLY A 22 14.45 3.43 -7.05
C GLY A 22 14.05 2.74 -5.75
N CYS A 23 12.83 2.95 -5.24
CA CYS A 23 12.33 2.16 -4.13
C CYS A 23 12.02 0.73 -4.61
N HIS A 24 12.31 -0.26 -3.77
CA HIS A 24 11.96 -1.65 -4.07
C HIS A 24 10.64 -2.03 -3.40
N ILE A 25 9.80 -2.81 -4.08
CA ILE A 25 8.46 -3.18 -3.58
C ILE A 25 8.50 -3.90 -2.23
N ASP A 26 9.54 -4.72 -2.00
CA ASP A 26 9.78 -5.42 -0.74
C ASP A 26 10.11 -4.47 0.41
N GLN A 27 10.57 -3.26 0.13
CA GLN A 27 10.84 -2.20 1.10
C GLN A 27 9.68 -1.22 1.25
N ILE A 28 8.62 -1.36 0.46
CA ILE A 28 7.42 -0.52 0.54
C ILE A 28 6.35 -1.27 1.34
N LYS A 29 5.70 -0.53 2.23
CA LYS A 29 4.51 -0.98 2.93
C LYS A 29 3.39 0.02 2.77
N MET A 30 2.18 -0.50 2.76
CA MET A 30 0.98 0.29 2.81
C MET A 30 0.40 0.29 4.22
N VAL A 31 0.15 1.48 4.75
CA VAL A 31 -0.47 1.64 6.06
C VAL A 31 -1.93 2.01 5.88
N CYS A 32 -2.81 1.22 6.50
CA CYS A 32 -4.26 1.35 6.41
C CYS A 32 -4.89 1.46 7.80
N ALA A 33 -6.15 1.92 7.86
CA ALA A 33 -6.94 1.84 9.09
C ALA A 33 -7.07 0.39 9.56
N ALA A 34 -6.88 0.17 10.87
CA ALA A 34 -7.07 -1.14 11.47
C ALA A 34 -8.51 -1.67 11.27
N GLY A 35 -8.65 -2.99 11.13
CA GLY A 35 -9.95 -3.65 10.92
C GLY A 35 -10.55 -3.45 9.53
N THR A 36 -9.71 -3.17 8.53
CA THR A 36 -10.12 -3.16 7.11
C THR A 36 -9.74 -4.48 6.45
N GLU A 37 -10.47 -4.89 5.42
CA GLU A 37 -10.23 -6.16 4.70
C GLU A 37 -8.78 -6.27 4.18
N MET A 38 -8.17 -5.16 3.76
CA MET A 38 -6.78 -5.14 3.29
C MET A 38 -5.78 -5.46 4.40
N VAL A 39 -6.06 -5.00 5.62
CA VAL A 39 -5.25 -5.31 6.81
C VAL A 39 -5.41 -6.77 7.19
N GLU A 40 -6.61 -7.32 7.10
CA GLU A 40 -6.88 -8.74 7.39
C GLU A 40 -6.13 -9.68 6.43
N GLN A 41 -5.97 -9.27 5.16
CA GLN A 41 -5.16 -10.00 4.19
C GLN A 41 -3.64 -9.86 4.44
N GLY A 42 -3.20 -8.78 5.08
CA GLY A 42 -1.81 -8.48 5.42
C GLY A 42 -0.89 -8.19 4.22
N SER A 43 -1.34 -8.48 3.00
CA SER A 43 -0.60 -8.22 1.76
C SER A 43 -1.54 -8.10 0.56
N VAL A 44 -1.08 -7.42 -0.48
CA VAL A 44 -1.80 -7.26 -1.76
C VAL A 44 -0.87 -7.66 -2.90
N GLN A 45 -1.36 -8.51 -3.80
CA GLN A 45 -0.66 -8.79 -5.05
C GLN A 45 -0.84 -7.60 -6.01
N THR A 46 0.27 -7.00 -6.42
CA THR A 46 0.33 -5.82 -7.30
C THR A 46 1.07 -6.18 -8.60
N GLY A 47 1.01 -5.29 -9.60
CA GLY A 47 1.79 -5.45 -10.84
C GLY A 47 3.30 -5.37 -10.63
N PHE A 48 3.74 -4.81 -9.49
CA PHE A 48 5.16 -4.68 -9.12
C PHE A 48 5.66 -5.77 -8.17
N GLY A 49 4.77 -6.64 -7.67
CA GLY A 49 5.08 -7.69 -6.68
C GLY A 49 4.09 -7.72 -5.52
N VAL A 50 4.47 -8.37 -4.42
CA VAL A 50 3.65 -8.43 -3.21
C VAL A 50 3.89 -7.19 -2.36
N LEU A 51 2.84 -6.40 -2.14
CA LEU A 51 2.87 -5.23 -1.26
C LEU A 51 2.44 -5.63 0.15
N ARG A 52 3.24 -5.30 1.17
CA ARG A 52 2.90 -5.54 2.58
C ARG A 52 1.87 -4.51 3.05
N VAL A 53 0.88 -4.94 3.84
CA VAL A 53 -0.13 -4.05 4.44
C VAL A 53 -0.03 -4.11 5.95
N GLU A 54 0.12 -2.95 6.58
CA GLU A 54 0.19 -2.82 8.03
C GLU A 54 -1.01 -2.01 8.57
N PRO A 55 -1.61 -2.44 9.70
CA PRO A 55 -2.61 -1.65 10.40
C PRO A 55 -1.99 -0.44 11.10
N SER A 56 -2.73 0.66 11.14
CA SER A 56 -2.48 1.77 12.06
C SER A 56 -3.77 2.23 12.74
N ASN A 57 -3.70 2.40 14.06
CA ASN A 57 -4.78 2.97 14.87
C ASN A 57 -4.91 4.48 14.70
N PHE A 58 -3.90 5.14 14.12
CA PHE A 58 -3.90 6.57 13.85
C PHE A 58 -4.40 6.90 12.44
N MET A 59 -4.60 5.88 11.60
CA MET A 59 -5.10 6.06 10.24
C MET A 59 -6.63 6.11 10.23
N PRO A 60 -7.26 7.22 9.78
CA PRO A 60 -8.71 7.25 9.63
C PRO A 60 -9.18 6.26 8.56
N ARG A 61 -10.37 5.69 8.76
CA ARG A 61 -10.99 4.78 7.79
C ARG A 61 -11.14 5.45 6.42
N GLY A 62 -10.92 4.68 5.36
CA GLY A 62 -10.98 5.17 3.98
C GLY A 62 -9.76 5.99 3.55
N ARG A 63 -8.67 5.99 4.33
CA ARG A 63 -7.37 6.53 3.92
C ARG A 63 -6.28 5.49 4.08
N SER A 64 -5.29 5.58 3.21
CA SER A 64 -4.07 4.80 3.31
C SER A 64 -2.91 5.53 2.66
N TYR A 65 -1.69 5.13 3.01
CA TYR A 65 -0.49 5.62 2.34
C TYR A 65 0.50 4.50 2.13
N LEU A 66 1.37 4.69 1.14
CA LEU A 66 2.56 3.91 0.89
C LEU A 66 3.75 4.63 1.52
N ILE A 67 4.62 3.88 2.17
CA ILE A 67 5.87 4.37 2.71
C ILE A 67 6.96 3.33 2.52
N GLU A 68 8.15 3.78 2.15
CA GLU A 68 9.34 2.93 2.10
C GLU A 68 9.98 2.85 3.50
N ASP A 69 10.53 1.70 3.88
CA ASP A 69 11.03 1.39 5.23
C ASP A 69 12.14 2.35 5.70
N ARG A 70 12.95 2.88 4.79
CA ARG A 70 13.97 3.91 5.06
C ARG A 70 13.44 5.34 4.90
N TYR A 71 12.12 5.51 4.77
CA TYR A 71 11.45 6.79 4.61
C TYR A 71 11.88 7.58 3.37
N GLN A 72 12.39 6.90 2.34
CA GLN A 72 12.86 7.55 1.11
C GLN A 72 11.73 7.85 0.12
N GLY A 73 10.59 7.18 0.25
CA GLY A 73 9.44 7.30 -0.63
C GLY A 73 8.13 7.31 0.15
N PHE A 74 7.22 8.19 -0.23
CA PHE A 74 5.89 8.30 0.37
C PHE A 74 4.84 8.67 -0.68
N ALA A 75 3.68 8.03 -0.63
CA ALA A 75 2.55 8.38 -1.48
C ALA A 75 1.20 8.13 -0.80
N TRP A 76 0.27 9.08 -0.88
CA TRP A 76 -1.11 8.86 -0.46
C TRP A 76 -1.87 7.98 -1.47
N VAL A 77 -2.65 7.05 -0.93
CA VAL A 77 -3.62 6.25 -1.67
C VAL A 77 -5.02 6.74 -1.23
N ARG A 78 -5.75 7.35 -2.16
CA ARG A 78 -7.04 8.02 -1.95
C ARG A 78 -8.05 7.50 -2.95
#